data_AF-A0A6J4V937-F1
#
_entry.id   AF-A0A6J4V937-F1
#
_cell.length_a   1.000
_cell.length_b   1.000
_cell.length_c   1.000
_cell.angle_alpha   90.00
_cell.angle_beta   90.00
_cell.angle_gamma   90.00
#
_symmetry.space_group_name_H-M   'P 1'
#
loop_
_entity.id
_entity.type
_entity.pdbx_description
1 polymer ?
#
loop_
_entity_poly.entity_id
_entity_poly.type
_entity_poly.pdbx_seq_one_letter_code
_entity_poly.pdbx_strand_id
1 'polypeptide(L)' 'AEWVLPQPVITSENLADYLQPDMPPQHYALCGCENMEGFPEVWQNR' A
#
# COMPACT_ATOMS: atom_id res chain seq x y z
N ALA A 1 10.37 10.00 -24.07
CA ALA A 1 10.59 10.43 -22.68
C ALA A 1 10.72 9.18 -21.83
N GLU A 2 11.56 9.19 -20.81
CA GLU A 2 11.69 8.08 -19.87
C GLU A 2 10.42 8.00 -19.00
N TRP A 3 9.87 6.80 -18.85
CA TRP A 3 8.71 6.57 -17.99
C TRP A 3 9.21 6.46 -16.55
N VAL A 4 8.63 7.27 -15.66
CA VAL A 4 8.92 7.27 -14.23
C VAL A 4 7.64 6.91 -13.49
N LEU A 5 7.72 5.90 -12.63
CA LEU A 5 6.61 5.51 -11.78
C LEU A 5 6.31 6.66 -10.79
N PRO A 6 5.08 7.19 -10.72
CA PRO A 6 4.76 8.40 -9.95
C PRO A 6 4.64 8.15 -8.44
N GLN A 7 5.36 7.17 -7.91
CA GLN A 7 5.30 6.84 -6.49
C GLN A 7 6.15 7.81 -5.65
N PRO A 8 5.66 8.23 -4.48
CA PRO A 8 6.42 9.07 -3.56
C PRO A 8 7.64 8.31 -3.05
N VAL A 9 8.72 9.04 -2.78
CA VAL A 9 9.88 8.48 -2.08
C VAL A 9 9.49 8.24 -0.62
N ILE A 10 9.60 6.99 -0.18
CA ILE A 10 9.35 6.62 1.21
C ILE A 10 10.63 6.85 2.02
N THR A 11 10.52 7.69 3.05
CA THR A 11 11.58 8.01 4.01
C THR A 11 11.15 7.60 5.41
N SER A 12 12.06 7.64 6.39
CA SER A 12 11.69 7.39 7.79
C SER A 12 10.68 8.41 8.33
N GLU A 13 10.62 9.61 7.74
CA GLU A 13 9.73 10.69 8.17
C GLU A 13 8.28 10.46 7.74
N ASN A 14 8.06 9.84 6.57
CA ASN A 14 6.72 9.60 6.02
C ASN A 14 6.29 8.12 6.05
N LEU A 15 7.15 7.20 6.50
CA LEU A 15 6.85 5.76 6.53
C LEU A 15 5.53 5.46 7.24
N ALA A 16 5.26 6.15 8.35
CA ALA A 16 4.06 5.94 9.15
C ALA A 16 2.76 6.23 8.37
N ASP A 17 2.80 7.10 7.37
CA ASP A 17 1.64 7.47 6.55
C ASP A 17 1.19 6.32 5.63
N TYR A 18 2.07 5.34 5.39
CA TYR A 18 1.85 4.23 4.46
C TYR A 18 1.75 2.86 5.18
N LEU A 19 1.85 2.84 6.50
CA LEU A 19 1.67 1.60 7.27
C LEU A 19 0.19 1.28 7.43
N GLN A 20 -0.22 0.10 6.95
CA GLN A 20 -1.55 -0.45 7.17
C GLN A 20 -1.44 -1.69 8.07
N PRO A 21 -1.92 -1.62 9.33
CA PRO A 21 -1.89 -2.75 10.24
C PRO A 21 -2.78 -3.89 9.73
N ASP A 22 -2.49 -5.11 10.19
CA ASP A 22 -3.29 -6.32 9.95
C ASP A 22 -3.40 -6.77 8.48
N MET A 23 -2.58 -6.18 7.60
CA MET A 23 -2.41 -6.62 6.22
C MET A 23 -1.51 -7.87 6.13
N PRO A 24 -1.76 -8.77 5.16
CA PRO A 24 -1.00 -9.99 5.02
C PRO A 24 0.47 -9.69 4.65
N PRO A 25 1.40 -10.62 4.93
CA PRO A 25 2.79 -10.49 4.48
C PRO A 25 2.85 -10.22 2.98
N GLN A 26 3.77 -9.34 2.56
CA GLN A 26 3.93 -8.92 1.15
C GLN A 26 2.81 -8.03 0.59
N HIS A 27 1.87 -7.55 1.41
CA HIS A 27 0.96 -6.48 0.99
C HIS A 27 1.73 -5.23 0.54
N TYR A 28 1.42 -4.74 -0.66
CA TYR A 28 2.03 -3.53 -1.20
C TYR A 28 1.17 -2.30 -0.91
N ALA A 29 1.63 -1.46 0.02
CA ALA A 29 0.89 -0.34 0.59
C ALA A 29 0.33 0.67 -0.44
N LEU A 30 0.94 0.78 -1.62
CA LEU A 30 0.53 1.70 -2.68
C LEU A 30 0.14 0.97 -3.96
N CYS A 31 -0.50 -0.20 -3.82
CA CYS A 31 -0.94 -0.98 -4.99
C CYS A 31 -2.11 -0.35 -5.74
N GLY A 32 -2.81 0.63 -5.15
CA GLY A 32 -4.02 1.23 -5.73
C GLY A 32 -5.25 0.32 -5.60
N CYS A 33 -5.18 -0.70 -4.75
CA CYS A 33 -6.21 -1.72 -4.59
C CYS A 33 -7.29 -1.32 -3.57
N GLU A 34 -7.22 -0.12 -2.98
CA GLU A 34 -8.08 0.32 -1.87
C GLU A 34 -9.56 0.38 -2.27
N ASN A 35 -9.83 0.46 -3.57
CA ASN A 35 -11.18 0.47 -4.15
C ASN A 35 -11.63 -0.90 -4.68
N MET A 36 -10.83 -1.95 -4.50
CA MET A 36 -11.24 -3.30 -4.87
C MET A 36 -12.31 -3.83 -3.92
N GLU A 37 -13.21 -4.66 -4.44
CA GLU A 37 -14.30 -5.23 -3.65
C GLU A 37 -13.76 -6.02 -2.45
N GLY A 38 -14.27 -5.71 -1.25
CA GLY A 38 -13.90 -6.37 -0.01
C GLY A 38 -12.57 -5.90 0.61
N PHE A 39 -11.92 -4.88 0.06
CA PHE A 39 -10.84 -4.20 0.77
C PHE A 39 -11.41 -3.26 1.86
N PRO A 40 -10.85 -3.22 3.07
CA PRO A 40 -9.74 -4.04 3.58
C PRO A 40 -10.19 -5.37 4.22
N GLU A 41 -11.48 -5.56 4.54
CA GLU A 41 -11.92 -6.61 5.48
C GLU A 41 -11.62 -8.05 5.03
N VAL A 42 -11.71 -8.34 3.73
CA VAL A 42 -11.50 -9.69 3.17
C VAL A 42 -10.01 -10.01 3.01
N TRP A 43 -9.16 -8.99 3.04
CA TRP A 43 -7.72 -9.08 2.79
C TRP A 43 -6.93 -9.19 4.07
N GLN A 44 -7.43 -8.57 5.14
CA GLN A 44 -6.89 -8.71 6.48
C GLN A 44 -6.88 -10.19 6.90
N ASN A 45 -5.84 -10.61 7.63
CA ASN A 45 -5.69 -11.95 8.19
C ASN A 45 -5.63 -13.12 7.18
N ARG A 46 -5.18 -12.86 5.94
CA ARG A 46 -4.86 -13.91 4.95
C ARG A 46 -3.44 -14.44 5.03
#